data_AF-A0A957QRQ8-F1
#
_entry.id   AF-A0A957QRQ8-F1
#
_cell.length_a   1.000
_cell.length_b   1.000
_cell.length_c   1.000
_cell.angle_alpha   90.00
_cell.angle_beta   90.00
_cell.angle_gamma   90.00
#
_symmetry.space_group_name_H-M   'P 1'
#
loop_
_entity.id
_entity.type
_entity.pdbx_description
1 polymer ?
#
loop_
_entity_poly.entity_id
_entity_poly.type
_entity_poly.pdbx_seq_one_letter_code
_entity_poly.pdbx_strand_id
1 'polypeptide(L)' 'MAPIQVKLTAPGKCHIVHSASGADFATASSPEFGGPGGSFSATDLLAAALGACLITSIDKVAERGGLDPTQLEMSV' A
#
# COMPACT_ATOMS: atom_id res chain seq x y z
N MET A 1 5.35 -13.91 9.54
CA MET A 1 4.51 -13.17 8.58
C MET A 1 3.13 -13.80 8.59
N ALA A 2 2.08 -13.03 8.87
CA ALA A 2 0.72 -13.58 8.88
C ALA A 2 0.20 -13.75 7.45
N PRO A 3 -0.73 -14.69 7.20
CA PRO A 3 -1.28 -14.89 5.86
C PRO A 3 -2.08 -13.67 5.38
N ILE A 4 -1.86 -13.28 4.13
CA ILE A 4 -2.66 -12.30 3.41
C ILE A 4 -3.68 -13.05 2.57
N GLN A 5 -4.96 -12.75 2.75
CA GLN A 5 -6.04 -13.34 1.98
C GLN A 5 -6.46 -12.36 0.88
N VAL A 6 -6.59 -12.85 -0.34
CA VAL A 6 -7.04 -12.06 -1.50
C VAL A 6 -8.26 -12.73 -2.09
N LYS A 7 -9.35 -11.98 -2.21
CA LYS A 7 -10.61 -12.47 -2.78
C LYS A 7 -11.07 -11.57 -3.92
N LEU A 8 -11.33 -12.16 -5.08
CA LEU A 8 -12.02 -11.46 -6.17
C LEU A 8 -13.49 -11.25 -5.76
N THR A 9 -13.95 -10.00 -5.73
CA THR A 9 -15.33 -9.65 -5.33
C THR A 9 -16.20 -9.29 -6.52
N ALA A 10 -15.58 -8.82 -7.61
CA ALA A 10 -16.21 -8.54 -8.90
C ALA A 10 -15.13 -8.57 -10.00
N PRO A 11 -15.50 -8.58 -11.30
CA PRO A 11 -14.52 -8.45 -12.38
C PRO A 11 -13.63 -7.21 -12.19
N GLY A 12 -12.32 -7.44 -12.09
CA GLY A 12 -11.32 -6.39 -11.87
C GLY A 12 -11.33 -5.78 -10.47
N LYS A 13 -12.00 -6.37 -9.46
CA LYS A 13 -12.00 -5.87 -8.07
C LYS A 13 -11.63 -6.97 -7.08
N CYS A 14 -10.68 -6.68 -6.20
CA CYS A 14 -10.27 -7.57 -5.13
C CYS A 14 -10.49 -6.92 -3.75
N HIS A 15 -10.68 -7.77 -2.75
CA HIS A 15 -10.64 -7.43 -1.34
C HIS A 15 -9.51 -8.21 -0.68
N ILE A 16 -8.68 -7.52 0.09
CA ILE A 16 -7.44 -8.05 0.66
C ILE A 16 -7.49 -7.88 2.17
N VAL A 17 -7.17 -8.94 2.92
CA VAL A 17 -7.23 -8.96 4.39
C VAL A 17 -5.91 -9.48 4.96
N HIS A 18 -5.31 -8.74 5.89
CA HIS A 18 -4.17 -9.19 6.68
C HIS A 18 -4.66 -9.91 7.94
N SER A 19 -4.56 -11.24 7.95
CA SER A 19 -5.29 -12.09 8.91
C SER A 19 -4.92 -11.84 10.38
N ALA A 20 -3.72 -11.36 10.69
CA ALA A 20 -3.30 -11.11 12.07
C ALA A 20 -3.76 -9.76 12.63
N SER A 21 -3.81 -8.71 11.81
CA SER A 21 -4.25 -7.39 12.29
C SER A 21 -5.73 -7.13 12.03
N GLY A 22 -6.37 -7.93 11.18
CA GLY A 22 -7.74 -7.70 10.72
C GLY A 22 -7.88 -6.54 9.74
N ALA A 23 -6.78 -5.83 9.41
CA ALA A 23 -6.80 -4.72 8.47
C ALA A 23 -7.05 -5.21 7.05
N ASP A 24 -7.80 -4.42 6.29
CA ASP A 24 -8.25 -4.76 4.95
C ASP A 24 -8.28 -3.54 4.02
N PHE A 25 -8.29 -3.81 2.73
CA PHE A 25 -8.49 -2.79 1.68
C PHE A 25 -9.00 -3.43 0.39
N ALA A 26 -9.50 -2.59 -0.52
CA ALA A 26 -9.98 -3.01 -1.83
C ALA A 26 -9.09 -2.47 -2.95
N THR A 27 -8.92 -3.25 -4.02
CA THR A 27 -8.24 -2.83 -5.24
C THR A 27 -9.15 -2.90 -6.45
N ALA A 28 -8.82 -2.10 -7.46
CA ALA A 28 -9.46 -2.14 -8.76
C ALA A 28 -8.39 -2.17 -9.85
N SER A 29 -8.59 -2.96 -10.91
CA SER A 29 -7.69 -2.92 -12.06
C SER A 29 -7.73 -1.54 -12.71
N SER A 30 -6.57 -1.10 -13.20
CA SER A 30 -6.38 0.23 -13.76
C SER A 30 -7.25 0.46 -15.02
N PRO A 31 -7.81 1.67 -15.21
CA PRO A 31 -8.59 1.99 -16.41
C PRO A 31 -7.83 1.82 -17.72
N GLU A 32 -6.51 2.07 -17.72
CA GLU A 32 -5.62 1.89 -18.88
C GLU A 32 -5.58 0.44 -19.41
N PHE A 33 -5.88 -0.54 -18.55
CA PHE A 33 -5.99 -1.96 -18.91
C PHE A 33 -7.45 -2.42 -19.02
N GLY A 34 -8.41 -1.49 -19.19
CA GLY A 34 -9.84 -1.79 -19.28
C GLY A 34 -10.49 -2.14 -17.94
N GLY A 35 -9.84 -1.82 -16.82
CA GLY A 35 -10.36 -2.06 -15.48
C GLY A 35 -11.41 -1.04 -15.03
N PRO A 36 -12.16 -1.34 -13.95
CA PRO A 36 -13.22 -0.47 -13.46
C PRO A 36 -12.68 0.79 -12.76
N GLY A 37 -11.39 0.84 -12.39
CA GLY A 37 -10.82 1.93 -11.62
C GLY A 37 -11.52 2.18 -10.27
N GLY A 38 -11.28 3.36 -9.69
CA GLY A 38 -11.96 3.82 -8.48
C GLY A 38 -11.36 3.32 -7.16
N SER A 39 -10.21 2.67 -7.19
CA SER A 39 -9.34 2.38 -6.04
C SER A 39 -7.90 2.20 -6.54
N PHE A 40 -6.96 2.01 -5.61
CA PHE A 40 -5.59 1.61 -5.94
C PHE A 40 -5.59 0.32 -6.78
N SER A 41 -4.79 0.29 -7.84
CA SER A 41 -4.46 -0.95 -8.53
C SER A 41 -3.44 -1.77 -7.73
N ALA A 42 -3.25 -3.04 -8.14
CA ALA A 42 -2.19 -3.86 -7.55
C ALA A 42 -0.80 -3.24 -7.76
N THR A 43 -0.58 -2.54 -8.89
CA THR A 43 0.66 -1.84 -9.19
C THR A 43 0.84 -0.60 -8.31
N ASP A 44 -0.22 0.18 -8.12
CA ASP A 44 -0.19 1.37 -7.24
C ASP A 44 0.10 0.97 -5.80
N LEU A 45 -0.47 -0.16 -5.34
CA LEU A 45 -0.17 -0.69 -4.02
C LEU A 45 1.28 -1.17 -3.87
N LEU A 46 1.88 -1.71 -4.94
CA LEU A 46 3.29 -2.07 -4.91
C LEU A 46 4.16 -0.82 -4.75
N ALA A 47 3.86 0.24 -5.48
CA ALA A 47 4.54 1.54 -5.35
C ALA A 47 4.35 2.12 -3.93
N ALA A 48 3.12 2.10 -3.41
CA ALA A 48 2.83 2.56 -2.05
C ALA A 48 3.55 1.74 -0.97
N ALA A 49 3.59 0.41 -1.10
CA ALA A 49 4.29 -0.47 -0.17
C ALA A 49 5.80 -0.24 -0.18
N LEU A 50 6.40 -0.05 -1.37
CA LEU A 50 7.80 0.33 -1.50
C LEU A 50 8.06 1.69 -0.84
N GLY A 51 7.21 2.67 -1.11
CA GLY A 51 7.33 4.00 -0.56
C GLY A 51 7.27 4.00 0.97
N ALA A 52 6.26 3.35 1.54
CA ALA A 52 6.11 3.17 2.98
C ALA A 52 7.31 2.45 3.61
N CYS A 53 7.84 1.42 2.96
CA CYS A 53 9.01 0.68 3.44
C CYS A 53 10.25 1.57 3.54
N LEU A 54 10.54 2.34 2.49
CA LEU A 54 11.71 3.23 2.46
C LEU A 54 11.59 4.35 3.48
N ILE A 55 10.44 5.03 3.56
CA ILE A 55 10.26 6.17 4.47
C ILE A 55 10.32 5.73 5.94
N THR A 56 9.73 4.57 6.25
CA THR A 56 9.81 3.98 7.60
C THR A 56 11.22 3.50 7.92
N SER A 57 12.01 3.08 6.92
CA SER A 57 13.40 2.65 7.17
C SER A 57 14.33 3.81 7.54
N ILE A 58 14.02 5.03 7.08
CA ILE A 58 14.84 6.22 7.35
C ILE A 58 14.34 7.04 8.54
N ASP A 59 13.18 6.71 9.14
CA ASP A 59 12.59 7.46 10.25
C ASP A 59 13.56 7.60 11.45
N LYS A 60 14.25 6.52 11.82
CA LYS A 60 15.24 6.47 12.90
C LYS A 60 16.52 7.18 12.55
N VAL A 61 16.84 7.30 11.26
CA VAL A 61 17.99 8.08 10.80
C VAL A 61 17.67 9.57 10.95
N ALA A 62 16.46 9.99 10.56
CA ALA A 62 15.98 11.36 10.75
C ALA A 62 15.95 11.75 12.24
N GLU A 63 15.37 10.92 13.11
CA GLU A 63 15.35 11.14 14.56
C GLU A 63 16.76 11.34 15.14
N ARG A 64 17.73 10.49 14.76
CA ARG A 64 19.12 10.59 15.22
C ARG A 64 19.83 11.86 14.72
N GLY A 65 19.40 12.38 13.58
CA GLY A 65 19.89 13.63 13.01
C GLY A 65 19.25 14.89 13.60
N GLY A 66 18.32 14.76 14.56
CA GLY A 66 17.59 15.89 15.15
C GLY A 66 16.48 16.44 14.25
N LEU A 67 16.04 15.68 13.24
CA LEU A 67 14.90 16.02 12.38
C LEU A 67 13.62 15.41 12.95
N ASP A 68 12.49 16.06 12.69
CA ASP A 68 11.15 15.50 12.97
C ASP A 68 10.76 14.49 11.88
N PRO A 69 10.69 13.18 12.16
CA PRO A 69 10.38 12.16 11.17
C PRO A 69 8.95 12.27 10.63
N THR A 70 8.04 12.98 11.30
CA THR A 70 6.66 13.18 10.82
C THR A 70 6.58 14.13 9.62
N GLN A 71 7.67 14.85 9.32
CA GLN A 71 7.80 15.73 8.17
C GLN A 71 8.32 15.02 6.91
N LEU A 72 8.61 13.72 6.99
CA LEU A 72 9.07 12.95 5.84
C LEU A 72 7.90 12.70 4.87
N GLU A 73 8.08 13.09 3.61
CA GLU A 73 7.14 12.83 2.51
C GLU A 73 7.91 12.24 1.31
N MET A 74 7.25 11.37 0.55
CA MET A 74 7.84 10.77 -0.65
C MET A 74 6.77 10.47 -1.70
N SER A 75 7.11 10.77 -2.96
CA SER A 75 6.35 10.39 -4.15
C SER A 75 7.08 9.26 -4.87
N VAL A 76 6.34 8.30 -5.40
CA VAL A 76 6.84 7.07 -6.03
C VAL A 76 6.33 6.97 -7.46
#